data_AF-A0AAW6VF20-F1
#
_entry.id   AF-A0AAW6VF20-F1
#
_cell.length_a   1.000
_cell.length_b   1.000
_cell.length_c   1.000
_cell.angle_alpha   90.00
_cell.angle_beta   90.00
_cell.angle_gamma   90.00
#
_symmetry.space_group_name_H-M   'P 1'
#
loop_
_entity.id
_entity.type
_entity.pdbx_description
1 polymer ?
#
loop_
_entity_poly.entity_id
_entity_poly.type
_entity_poly.pdbx_seq_one_letter_code
_entity_poly.pdbx_strand_id
1 'polypeptide(L)'
;MFFGNKNLEEKVSYLEREIEDLKNQLVQKDKKIEEIEKDYSFKLENVLEKNSKDIELYKEIASFSQEEGLVVFDENNQLFFANSLSKSNIKDFSTVLDAVLNEKPSLVLEDCEAHIEVKNYENKKIVSLRKTSIHDNKDGGLLSRHNINMTNSLNGTQQTYLTLLDELQDMSKESKETANGSTQGLNLINEIVYDTDNLHKEIELENEVVASLVSKSKDIAQVINIIQEIAFQTNILSLNAAVEAATAGEAGKGFSVVAQEVRNLATRSADAAKQIKDVVNLIQNETEKIKQSSETVSSVVNETKSRIGVLSKLMNTFQKNSNRGVYEVESISNRIFINLAKLDHVIYKNNLYQLIFGGEHNFKPVDHHNCRLGKWYDTGLGREQFSIVPSYKSLEKYHHIVHHEANLLANECSGSKVSCSKQLIEDKIELVEKASEQVFIYLDKILDEKSDLIMKEAAKKLFDGEKVDG
;
A
#
# COMPACT_ATOMS: atom_id res chain seq x y z
N MET A 1 78.29 121.20 -38.01
CA MET A 1 77.87 120.43 -36.81
C MET A 1 76.65 119.62 -37.17
N PHE A 2 76.55 118.40 -36.64
CA PHE A 2 75.48 117.39 -36.81
C PHE A 2 75.56 116.46 -38.03
N PHE A 3 76.61 115.62 -38.04
CA PHE A 3 76.49 114.23 -38.46
C PHE A 3 75.45 113.55 -37.55
N GLY A 4 74.34 113.01 -38.09
CA GLY A 4 73.39 112.26 -37.25
C GLY A 4 72.01 111.85 -37.80
N ASN A 5 71.51 112.35 -38.94
CA ASN A 5 70.09 112.11 -39.31
C ASN A 5 69.81 111.09 -40.44
N LYS A 6 70.72 110.88 -41.40
CA LYS A 6 70.42 110.01 -42.56
C LYS A 6 70.33 108.51 -42.21
N ASN A 7 71.07 108.08 -41.18
CA ASN A 7 71.09 106.69 -40.71
C ASN A 7 69.92 106.38 -39.75
N LEU A 8 69.25 107.41 -39.23
CA LEU A 8 68.03 107.26 -38.42
C LEU A 8 66.79 107.19 -39.31
N GLU A 9 66.69 107.99 -40.37
CA GLU A 9 65.55 107.97 -41.30
C GLU A 9 65.42 106.64 -42.08
N GLU A 10 66.53 106.05 -42.55
CA GLU A 10 66.50 104.72 -43.20
C GLU A 10 66.10 103.60 -42.22
N LYS A 11 66.51 103.72 -40.96
CA LYS A 11 66.20 102.75 -39.90
C LYS A 11 64.75 102.86 -39.43
N VAL A 12 64.21 104.08 -39.37
CA VAL A 12 62.78 104.34 -39.12
C VAL A 12 61.94 103.80 -40.28
N SER A 13 62.30 104.05 -41.54
CA SER A 13 61.57 103.52 -42.70
C SER A 13 61.65 101.98 -42.83
N TYR A 14 62.74 101.36 -42.38
CA TYR A 14 62.87 99.92 -42.27
C TYR A 14 61.97 99.37 -41.15
N LEU A 15 62.01 99.98 -39.96
CA LEU A 15 61.16 99.59 -38.83
C LEU A 15 59.68 99.81 -39.10
N GLU A 16 59.29 100.87 -39.81
CA GLU A 16 57.90 101.11 -40.23
C GLU A 16 57.42 100.03 -41.20
N ARG A 17 58.26 99.61 -42.16
CA ARG A 17 57.95 98.47 -43.05
C ARG A 17 57.87 97.15 -42.30
N GLU A 18 58.76 96.93 -41.33
CA GLU A 18 58.76 95.73 -40.50
C GLU A 18 57.54 95.68 -39.57
N ILE A 19 57.13 96.83 -39.01
CA ILE A 19 55.88 96.96 -38.23
C ILE A 19 54.66 96.69 -39.11
N GLU A 20 54.64 97.19 -40.34
CA GLU A 20 53.53 96.96 -41.27
C GLU A 20 53.45 95.50 -41.73
N ASP A 21 54.60 94.86 -41.98
CA ASP A 21 54.67 93.43 -42.28
C ASP A 21 54.22 92.58 -41.07
N LEU A 22 54.70 92.90 -39.87
CA LEU A 22 54.27 92.23 -38.63
C LEU A 22 52.78 92.42 -38.35
N LYS A 23 52.20 93.61 -38.62
CA LYS A 23 50.76 93.84 -38.52
C LYS A 23 49.98 92.98 -39.51
N ASN A 24 50.45 92.89 -40.75
CA ASN A 24 49.83 92.03 -41.76
C ASN A 24 49.92 90.54 -41.39
N GLN A 25 51.06 90.10 -40.84
CA GLN A 25 51.22 88.75 -40.30
C GLN A 25 50.30 88.51 -39.09
N LEU A 26 50.11 89.50 -38.22
CA LEU A 26 49.19 89.42 -37.08
C LEU A 26 47.75 89.24 -37.57
N VAL A 27 47.29 90.07 -38.51
CA VAL A 27 45.94 89.97 -39.11
C VAL A 27 45.73 88.63 -39.81
N GLN A 28 46.75 88.09 -40.48
CA GLN A 28 46.67 86.75 -41.08
C GLN A 28 46.62 85.63 -40.02
N LYS A 29 47.35 85.78 -38.91
CA LYS A 29 47.27 84.84 -37.79
C LYS A 29 45.92 84.90 -37.09
N ASP A 30 45.36 86.09 -36.87
CA ASP A 30 44.04 86.28 -36.26
C ASP A 30 42.94 85.66 -37.14
N LYS A 31 43.01 85.85 -38.47
CA LYS A 31 42.11 85.15 -39.40
C LYS A 31 42.25 83.63 -39.34
N LYS A 32 43.48 83.11 -39.23
CA LYS A 32 43.70 81.66 -39.05
C LYS A 32 43.16 81.15 -37.72
N ILE A 33 43.25 81.93 -36.65
CA ILE A 33 42.69 81.57 -35.34
C ILE A 33 41.17 81.53 -35.43
N GLU A 34 40.52 82.53 -36.03
CA GLU A 34 39.06 82.53 -36.25
C GLU A 34 38.60 81.35 -37.11
N GLU A 35 39.34 80.99 -38.17
CA GLU A 35 39.04 79.82 -38.99
C GLU A 35 39.16 78.50 -38.20
N ILE A 36 40.19 78.38 -37.36
CA ILE A 36 40.41 77.22 -36.49
C ILE A 36 39.31 77.13 -35.43
N GLU A 37 38.96 78.22 -34.75
CA GLU A 37 37.89 78.26 -33.75
C GLU A 37 36.54 77.86 -34.36
N LYS A 38 36.26 78.29 -35.59
CA LYS A 38 35.03 77.93 -36.30
C LYS A 38 35.00 76.45 -36.70
N ASP A 39 36.12 75.89 -37.17
CA ASP A 39 36.24 74.46 -37.50
C ASP A 39 36.11 73.57 -36.24
N TYR A 40 36.76 73.94 -35.12
CA TYR A 40 36.62 73.22 -33.86
C TYR A 40 35.21 73.32 -33.29
N SER A 41 34.56 74.49 -33.36
CA SER A 41 33.18 74.67 -32.91
C SER A 41 32.23 73.78 -33.71
N PHE A 42 32.38 73.75 -35.04
CA PHE A 42 31.58 72.88 -35.91
C PHE A 42 31.82 71.39 -35.64
N LYS A 43 33.07 70.97 -35.42
CA LYS A 43 33.38 69.59 -35.03
C LYS A 43 32.79 69.22 -33.67
N LEU A 44 32.87 70.12 -32.70
CA LEU A 44 32.31 69.90 -31.36
C LEU A 44 30.79 69.78 -31.41
N GLU A 45 30.12 70.64 -32.18
CA GLU A 45 28.67 70.60 -32.37
C GLU A 45 28.23 69.28 -33.03
N ASN A 46 28.94 68.82 -34.06
CA ASN A 46 28.69 67.51 -34.67
C ASN A 46 28.89 66.34 -33.69
N VAL A 47 29.93 66.39 -32.84
CA VAL A 47 30.16 65.36 -31.82
C VAL A 47 29.06 65.39 -30.76
N LEU A 48 28.63 66.57 -30.31
CA LEU A 48 27.54 66.73 -29.35
C LEU A 48 26.21 66.22 -29.93
N GLU A 49 25.90 66.54 -31.18
CA GLU A 49 24.68 66.06 -31.84
C GLU A 49 24.70 64.54 -32.00
N LYS A 50 25.84 63.96 -32.40
CA LYS A 50 26.00 62.50 -32.50
C LYS A 50 25.84 61.83 -31.14
N ASN A 51 26.53 62.31 -30.12
CA ASN A 51 26.43 61.76 -28.77
C ASN A 51 25.01 61.89 -28.20
N SER A 52 24.31 63.00 -28.49
CA SER A 52 22.92 63.17 -28.09
C SER A 52 21.99 62.14 -28.73
N LYS A 53 22.20 61.82 -30.01
CA LYS A 53 21.44 60.77 -30.72
C LYS A 53 21.74 59.38 -30.14
N ASP A 54 23.01 59.08 -29.85
CA ASP A 54 23.41 57.80 -29.25
C ASP A 54 22.82 57.63 -27.83
N ILE A 55 22.83 58.69 -27.01
CA ILE A 55 22.20 58.68 -25.67
C ILE A 55 20.71 58.40 -25.77
N GLU A 56 20.01 59.03 -26.71
CA GLU A 56 18.57 58.82 -26.86
C GLU A 56 18.26 57.41 -27.35
N LEU A 57 19.06 56.86 -28.27
CA LEU A 57 18.98 55.46 -28.68
C LEU A 57 19.15 54.51 -27.47
N TYR A 58 20.13 54.75 -26.60
CA TYR A 58 20.33 53.92 -25.41
C TYR A 58 19.17 54.01 -24.42
N LYS A 59 18.57 55.19 -24.23
CA LYS A 59 17.37 55.34 -23.40
C LYS A 59 16.19 54.58 -24.01
N GLU A 60 15.99 54.67 -25.33
CA GLU A 60 14.93 53.94 -26.03
C GLU A 60 15.12 52.42 -25.89
N ILE A 61 16.35 51.91 -26.08
CA ILE A 61 16.69 50.51 -25.86
C ILE A 61 16.38 50.08 -24.42
N ALA A 62 16.78 50.87 -23.42
CA ALA A 62 16.50 50.59 -22.01
C ALA A 62 14.99 50.70 -21.67
N SER A 63 14.26 51.56 -22.39
CA SER A 63 12.81 51.74 -22.25
C SER A 63 12.00 50.54 -22.75
N PHE A 64 12.55 49.81 -23.72
CA PHE A 64 11.92 48.65 -24.36
C PHE A 64 11.95 47.37 -23.50
N SER A 65 12.72 47.36 -22.40
CA SER A 65 12.75 46.22 -21.48
C SER A 65 11.35 45.89 -20.95
N GLN A 66 10.87 44.67 -21.23
CA GLN A 66 9.54 44.20 -20.83
C GLN A 66 9.54 43.38 -19.53
N GLU A 67 10.69 42.85 -19.13
CA GLU A 67 10.81 41.97 -17.96
C GLU A 67 11.51 42.63 -16.78
N GLU A 68 12.45 43.54 -17.04
CA GLU A 68 13.27 44.20 -16.01
C GLU A 68 12.98 45.70 -15.94
N GLY A 69 12.62 46.16 -14.74
CA GLY A 69 12.58 47.56 -14.40
C GLY A 69 13.99 48.06 -14.16
N LEU A 70 14.42 49.07 -14.93
CA LEU A 70 15.73 49.70 -14.73
C LEU A 70 15.55 51.02 -14.00
N VAL A 71 16.34 51.22 -12.95
CA VAL A 71 16.42 52.45 -12.16
C VAL A 71 17.89 52.82 -11.98
N VAL A 72 18.24 54.08 -12.22
CA VAL A 72 19.61 54.57 -12.05
C VAL A 72 19.60 55.72 -11.06
N PHE A 73 20.45 55.65 -10.05
CA PHE A 73 20.71 56.73 -9.11
C PHE A 73 22.07 57.38 -9.39
N ASP A 74 22.13 58.70 -9.26
CA ASP A 74 23.38 59.46 -9.36
C ASP A 74 24.19 59.44 -8.05
N GLU A 75 25.29 60.19 -8.04
CA GLU A 75 26.22 60.30 -6.91
C GLU A 75 25.60 60.94 -5.65
N ASN A 76 24.54 61.73 -5.82
CA ASN A 76 23.79 62.34 -4.73
C ASN A 76 22.57 61.48 -4.33
N ASN A 77 22.50 60.24 -4.83
CA ASN A 77 21.38 59.32 -4.69
C ASN A 77 20.05 59.88 -5.22
N GLN A 78 20.09 60.80 -6.20
CA GLN A 78 18.90 61.26 -6.90
C GLN A 78 18.59 60.37 -8.09
N LEU A 79 17.31 60.27 -8.45
CA LEU A 79 16.86 59.47 -9.59
C LEU A 79 17.39 60.08 -10.89
N PHE A 80 18.35 59.40 -11.51
CA PHE A 80 18.94 59.79 -12.79
C PHE A 80 18.14 59.26 -13.99
N PHE A 81 17.65 58.03 -13.91
CA PHE A 81 16.88 57.40 -14.98
C PHE A 81 15.93 56.33 -14.43
N ALA A 82 14.78 56.17 -15.07
CA ALA A 82 13.91 55.01 -14.90
C ALA A 82 13.25 54.67 -16.24
N ASN A 83 13.22 53.39 -16.59
CA ASN A 83 12.54 52.92 -17.80
C ASN A 83 11.01 52.91 -17.61
N SER A 84 10.27 52.67 -18.70
CA SER A 84 8.81 52.70 -18.70
C SER A 84 8.19 51.70 -17.72
N LEU A 85 8.77 50.50 -17.60
CA LEU A 85 8.31 49.46 -16.69
C LEU A 85 8.49 49.83 -15.21
N SER A 86 9.63 50.42 -14.84
CA SER A 86 9.85 50.93 -13.48
C SER A 86 8.88 52.07 -13.15
N LYS A 87 8.68 53.01 -14.08
CA LYS A 87 7.78 54.17 -13.89
C LYS A 87 6.31 53.77 -13.76
N SER A 88 5.86 52.71 -14.43
CA SER A 88 4.47 52.24 -14.33
C SER A 88 4.18 51.55 -13.00
N ASN A 89 5.19 50.91 -12.40
CA ASN A 89 5.01 50.03 -11.25
C ASN A 89 5.50 50.64 -9.92
N ILE A 90 6.31 51.71 -9.96
CA ILE A 90 6.94 52.31 -8.78
C ILE A 90 6.52 53.77 -8.68
N LYS A 91 5.72 54.08 -7.66
CA LYS A 91 5.27 55.46 -7.38
C LYS A 91 6.33 56.25 -6.60
N ASP A 92 7.06 55.58 -5.71
CA ASP A 92 8.09 56.18 -4.86
C ASP A 92 9.43 55.40 -4.94
N PHE A 93 10.38 55.99 -5.66
CA PHE A 93 11.73 55.44 -5.84
C PHE A 93 12.61 55.52 -4.59
N SER A 94 12.18 56.23 -3.53
CA SER A 94 12.91 56.26 -2.26
C SER A 94 12.96 54.87 -1.60
N THR A 95 11.93 54.05 -1.81
CA THR A 95 11.87 52.66 -1.32
C THR A 95 12.89 51.75 -2.01
N VAL A 96 13.11 51.96 -3.31
CA VAL A 96 14.15 51.27 -4.09
C VAL A 96 15.53 51.70 -3.60
N LEU A 97 15.73 53.00 -3.39
CA LEU A 97 16.99 53.53 -2.89
C LEU A 97 17.32 52.99 -1.49
N ASP A 98 16.35 52.95 -0.56
CA ASP A 98 16.53 52.35 0.77
C ASP A 98 16.94 50.87 0.67
N ALA A 99 16.30 50.10 -0.22
CA ALA A 99 16.63 48.70 -0.41
C ALA A 99 18.06 48.52 -0.95
N VAL A 100 18.48 49.37 -1.89
CA VAL A 100 19.83 49.37 -2.47
C VAL A 100 20.89 49.78 -1.44
N LEU A 101 20.62 50.80 -0.62
CA LEU A 101 21.55 51.27 0.42
C LEU A 101 21.72 50.26 1.56
N ASN A 102 20.69 49.47 1.85
CA ASN A 102 20.71 48.42 2.87
C ASN A 102 21.06 47.03 2.31
N GLU A 103 21.50 46.94 1.04
CA GLU A 103 21.89 45.69 0.37
C GLU A 103 20.80 44.59 0.45
N LYS A 104 19.52 44.98 0.39
CA LYS A 104 18.40 44.03 0.41
C LYS A 104 18.30 43.29 -0.93
N PRO A 105 18.20 41.94 -0.95
CA PRO A 105 18.11 41.17 -2.18
C PRO A 105 16.73 41.24 -2.84
N SER A 106 15.70 41.71 -2.12
CA SER A 106 14.36 41.92 -2.66
C SER A 106 13.69 43.17 -2.08
N LEU A 107 12.73 43.70 -2.84
CA LEU A 107 11.88 44.82 -2.48
C LEU A 107 10.42 44.41 -2.61
N VAL A 108 9.63 44.63 -1.55
CA VAL A 108 8.18 44.45 -1.58
C VAL A 108 7.54 45.81 -1.85
N LEU A 109 6.83 45.93 -2.97
CA LEU A 109 6.07 47.10 -3.40
C LEU A 109 4.58 46.73 -3.37
N GLU A 110 3.72 47.42 -2.62
CA GLU A 110 2.26 47.24 -2.57
C GLU A 110 1.78 45.78 -2.82
N ASP A 111 1.56 45.38 -4.10
CA ASP A 111 1.05 44.06 -4.52
C ASP A 111 2.08 43.14 -5.24
N CYS A 112 3.37 43.49 -5.26
CA CYS A 112 4.42 42.71 -5.93
C CYS A 112 5.76 42.74 -5.17
N GLU A 113 6.47 41.61 -5.20
CA GLU A 113 7.87 41.56 -4.82
C GLU A 113 8.75 41.67 -6.07
N ALA A 114 9.92 42.28 -5.93
CA ALA A 114 10.92 42.39 -6.99
C ALA A 114 12.29 42.00 -6.45
N HIS A 115 13.02 41.17 -7.18
CA HIS A 115 14.43 40.89 -6.93
C HIS A 115 15.26 42.07 -7.43
N ILE A 116 16.28 42.44 -6.64
CA ILE A 116 17.14 43.59 -6.92
C ILE A 116 18.53 43.10 -7.28
N GLU A 117 19.02 43.50 -8.44
CA GLU A 117 20.43 43.36 -8.80
C GLU A 117 21.04 44.75 -9.02
N VAL A 118 22.18 45.02 -8.37
CA VAL A 118 22.82 46.34 -8.39
C VAL A 118 24.18 46.25 -9.05
N LYS A 119 24.43 47.15 -10.01
CA LYS A 119 25.72 47.31 -10.67
C LYS A 119 26.18 48.76 -10.59
N ASN A 120 27.38 48.97 -10.09
CA ASN A 120 28.00 50.29 -10.04
C ASN A 120 28.75 50.58 -11.35
N TYR A 121 28.51 51.75 -11.93
CA TYR A 121 29.24 52.24 -13.09
C TYR A 121 29.63 53.70 -12.87
N GLU A 122 30.93 53.95 -12.77
CA GLU A 122 31.49 55.23 -12.32
C GLU A 122 30.81 55.69 -11.01
N ASN A 123 30.22 56.90 -10.99
CA ASN A 123 29.52 57.44 -9.83
C ASN A 123 27.99 57.17 -9.86
N LYS A 124 27.52 56.19 -10.64
CA LYS A 124 26.09 55.86 -10.78
C LYS A 124 25.81 54.43 -10.32
N LYS A 125 24.65 54.24 -9.69
CA LYS A 125 24.13 52.93 -9.28
C LYS A 125 23.03 52.52 -10.25
N ILE A 126 23.27 51.47 -11.01
CA ILE A 126 22.29 50.87 -11.91
C ILE A 126 21.60 49.73 -11.15
N VAL A 127 20.29 49.79 -11.09
CA VAL A 127 19.44 48.85 -10.35
C VAL A 127 18.52 48.17 -11.34
N SER A 128 18.64 46.86 -11.46
CA SER A 128 17.67 46.02 -12.16
C SER A 128 16.67 45.47 -11.14
N LEU A 129 15.40 45.64 -11.45
CA LEU A 129 14.26 45.19 -10.67
C LEU A 129 13.50 44.17 -11.52
N ARG A 130 13.62 42.90 -11.16
CA ARG A 130 12.86 41.83 -11.79
C ARG A 130 11.70 41.46 -10.89
N LYS A 131 10.47 41.60 -11.38
CA LYS A 131 9.27 41.17 -10.64
C LYS A 131 9.40 39.69 -10.29
N THR A 132 9.26 39.33 -9.02
CA THR A 132 9.18 37.94 -8.58
C THR A 132 7.71 37.55 -8.53
N SER A 133 7.32 36.59 -9.35
CA SER A 133 6.05 35.89 -9.21
C SER A 133 6.16 34.81 -8.14
N ILE A 134 5.04 34.41 -7.53
CA ILE A 134 4.93 33.13 -6.77
C ILE A 134 5.43 31.94 -7.63
N HIS A 135 5.38 32.10 -8.96
CA HIS A 135 5.87 31.15 -9.95
C HIS A 135 7.37 31.28 -10.31
N ASP A 136 8.06 32.36 -9.92
CA ASP A 136 9.46 32.64 -10.33
C ASP A 136 10.50 32.25 -9.28
N ASN A 137 10.10 31.84 -8.08
CA ASN A 137 11.05 31.37 -7.06
C ASN A 137 11.57 29.98 -7.43
N LYS A 138 12.70 29.99 -8.16
CA LYS A 138 13.51 28.82 -8.50
C LYS A 138 13.92 28.01 -7.26
N ASP A 139 14.05 28.66 -6.10
CA ASP A 139 14.33 28.03 -4.82
C ASP A 139 13.23 28.35 -3.78
N GLY A 140 12.63 27.30 -3.19
CA GLY A 140 11.70 27.43 -2.06
C GLY A 140 10.26 27.89 -2.36
N GLY A 141 9.87 27.99 -3.65
CA GLY A 141 8.51 28.37 -4.07
C GLY A 141 7.40 27.34 -3.74
N LEU A 142 6.14 27.75 -3.89
CA LEU A 142 4.96 26.90 -3.63
C LEU A 142 4.98 25.58 -4.43
N LEU A 143 5.47 25.62 -5.68
CA LEU A 143 5.58 24.45 -6.55
C LEU A 143 6.60 23.43 -6.01
N SER A 144 7.77 23.91 -5.53
CA SER A 144 8.77 23.04 -4.90
C SER A 144 8.19 22.37 -3.64
N ARG A 145 7.53 23.14 -2.76
CA ARG A 145 6.86 22.59 -1.57
C ARG A 145 5.76 21.59 -1.93
N HIS A 146 4.97 21.88 -2.96
CA HIS A 146 3.94 20.97 -3.46
C HIS A 146 4.55 19.65 -3.95
N ASN A 147 5.63 19.71 -4.74
CA ASN A 147 6.32 18.53 -5.26
C ASN A 147 6.95 17.68 -4.16
N ILE A 148 7.57 18.29 -3.16
CA ILE A 148 8.12 17.58 -1.99
C ILE A 148 6.99 16.87 -1.23
N ASN A 149 5.91 17.57 -0.92
CA ASN A 149 4.77 16.99 -0.21
C ASN A 149 4.12 15.86 -1.02
N MET A 150 3.92 16.05 -2.32
CA MET A 150 3.39 15.02 -3.21
C MET A 150 4.28 13.79 -3.25
N THR A 151 5.60 13.98 -3.40
CA THR A 151 6.58 12.88 -3.39
C THR A 151 6.51 12.11 -2.06
N ASN A 152 6.45 12.81 -0.93
CA ASN A 152 6.32 12.18 0.39
C ASN A 152 5.01 11.39 0.54
N SER A 153 3.88 11.96 0.12
CA SER A 153 2.57 11.29 0.18
C SER A 153 2.48 10.08 -0.75
N LEU A 154 3.02 10.17 -1.97
CA LEU A 154 3.05 9.06 -2.92
C LEU A 154 3.96 7.93 -2.42
N ASN A 155 5.14 8.26 -1.90
CA ASN A 155 6.03 7.27 -1.29
C ASN A 155 5.39 6.62 -0.06
N GLY A 156 4.71 7.39 0.79
CA GLY A 156 3.94 6.85 1.92
C GLY A 156 2.88 5.84 1.46
N THR A 157 2.11 6.19 0.42
CA THR A 157 1.09 5.30 -0.18
C THR A 157 1.73 4.03 -0.77
N GLN A 158 2.89 4.16 -1.43
CA GLN A 158 3.65 3.04 -1.97
C GLN A 158 4.06 2.06 -0.87
N GLN A 159 4.57 2.57 0.27
CA GLN A 159 4.92 1.73 1.41
C GLN A 159 3.68 1.05 2.02
N THR A 160 2.56 1.76 2.16
CA THR A 160 1.30 1.16 2.63
C THR A 160 0.87 -0.01 1.75
N TYR A 161 0.94 0.11 0.43
CA TYR A 161 0.60 -1.01 -0.46
C TYR A 161 1.57 -2.19 -0.32
N LEU A 162 2.86 -1.95 -0.08
CA LEU A 162 3.82 -3.03 0.17
C LEU A 162 3.52 -3.77 1.48
N THR A 163 3.22 -3.05 2.56
CA THR A 163 2.81 -3.65 3.83
C THR A 163 1.51 -4.44 3.69
N LEU A 164 0.51 -3.90 2.98
CA LEU A 164 -0.74 -4.63 2.71
C LEU A 164 -0.50 -5.92 1.92
N LEU A 165 0.42 -5.93 0.96
CA LEU A 165 0.76 -7.16 0.23
C LEU A 165 1.38 -8.23 1.14
N ASP A 166 2.21 -7.82 2.10
CA ASP A 166 2.82 -8.71 3.10
C ASP A 166 1.75 -9.30 4.04
N GLU A 167 0.88 -8.45 4.60
CA GLU A 167 -0.25 -8.87 5.46
C GLU A 167 -1.20 -9.84 4.73
N LEU A 168 -1.46 -9.61 3.43
CA LEU A 168 -2.27 -10.52 2.62
C LEU A 168 -1.59 -11.88 2.38
N GLN A 169 -0.26 -11.94 2.31
CA GLN A 169 0.44 -13.23 2.20
C GLN A 169 0.25 -14.08 3.45
N ASP A 170 0.36 -13.46 4.63
CA ASP A 170 0.08 -14.12 5.91
C ASP A 170 -1.37 -14.58 5.99
N MET A 171 -2.33 -13.72 5.62
CA MET A 171 -3.76 -14.09 5.60
C MET A 171 -4.07 -15.26 4.65
N SER A 172 -3.40 -15.33 3.50
CA SER A 172 -3.51 -16.47 2.57
C SER A 172 -2.96 -17.75 3.20
N LYS A 173 -1.84 -17.66 3.92
CA LYS A 173 -1.24 -18.81 4.61
C LYS A 173 -2.15 -19.33 5.72
N GLU A 174 -2.65 -18.46 6.58
CA GLU A 174 -3.59 -18.82 7.66
C GLU A 174 -4.89 -19.44 7.11
N SER A 175 -5.41 -18.91 5.99
CA SER A 175 -6.58 -19.47 5.32
C SER A 175 -6.32 -20.90 4.82
N LYS A 176 -5.15 -21.17 4.23
CA LYS A 176 -4.77 -22.52 3.78
C LYS A 176 -4.60 -23.48 4.97
N GLU A 177 -3.95 -23.03 6.04
CA GLU A 177 -3.78 -23.83 7.27
C GLU A 177 -5.13 -24.17 7.90
N THR A 178 -6.06 -23.22 7.96
CA THR A 178 -7.42 -23.44 8.48
C THR A 178 -8.21 -24.43 7.61
N ALA A 179 -8.10 -24.33 6.28
CA ALA A 179 -8.73 -25.30 5.37
C ALA A 179 -8.20 -26.73 5.56
N ASN A 180 -6.87 -26.86 5.72
CA ASN A 180 -6.24 -28.15 6.00
C ASN A 180 -6.64 -28.69 7.38
N GLY A 181 -6.61 -27.86 8.42
CA GLY A 181 -7.05 -28.22 9.77
C GLY A 181 -8.52 -28.65 9.81
N SER A 182 -9.38 -28.00 9.03
CA SER A 182 -10.79 -28.41 8.88
C SER A 182 -10.93 -29.78 8.20
N THR A 183 -10.07 -30.06 7.21
CA THR A 183 -10.02 -31.38 6.54
C THR A 183 -9.59 -32.48 7.51
N GLN A 184 -8.57 -32.22 8.32
CA GLN A 184 -8.14 -33.15 9.39
C GLN A 184 -9.25 -33.35 10.44
N GLY A 185 -9.94 -32.27 10.81
CA GLY A 185 -11.10 -32.33 11.71
C GLY A 185 -12.24 -33.17 11.17
N LEU A 186 -12.53 -33.09 9.87
CA LEU A 186 -13.53 -33.95 9.21
C LEU A 186 -13.14 -35.44 9.25
N ASN A 187 -11.86 -35.76 9.03
CA ASN A 187 -11.39 -37.15 9.13
C ASN A 187 -11.55 -37.70 10.56
N LEU A 188 -11.17 -36.91 11.57
CA LEU A 188 -11.36 -37.29 12.97
C LEU A 188 -12.85 -37.49 13.30
N ILE A 189 -13.72 -36.64 12.77
CA ILE A 189 -15.17 -36.79 12.92
C ILE A 189 -15.66 -38.11 12.33
N ASN A 190 -15.18 -38.51 11.16
CA ASN A 190 -15.54 -39.79 10.55
C ASN A 190 -15.10 -40.98 11.41
N GLU A 191 -13.92 -40.91 12.03
CA GLU A 191 -13.46 -41.91 13.00
C GLU A 191 -14.38 -41.98 14.23
N ILE A 192 -14.79 -40.82 14.78
CA ILE A 192 -15.71 -40.78 15.91
C ILE A 192 -17.09 -41.34 15.53
N VAL A 193 -17.58 -41.08 14.31
CA VAL A 193 -18.83 -41.70 13.82
C VAL A 193 -18.72 -43.22 13.81
N TYR A 194 -17.60 -43.74 13.31
CA TYR A 194 -17.34 -45.19 13.30
C TYR A 194 -17.30 -45.78 14.71
N ASP A 195 -16.62 -45.13 15.65
CA ASP A 195 -16.56 -45.58 17.05
C ASP A 195 -17.93 -45.52 17.73
N THR A 196 -18.72 -44.50 17.45
CA THR A 196 -20.08 -44.34 17.98
C THR A 196 -21.01 -45.44 17.46
N ASP A 197 -20.90 -45.80 16.18
CA ASP A 197 -21.68 -46.89 15.59
C ASP A 197 -21.27 -48.26 16.13
N ASN A 198 -19.98 -48.49 16.41
CA ASN A 198 -19.54 -49.71 17.08
C ASN A 198 -20.05 -49.79 18.51
N LEU A 199 -19.97 -48.70 19.26
CA LEU A 199 -20.47 -48.64 20.62
C LEU A 199 -21.99 -48.86 20.69
N HIS A 200 -22.73 -48.39 19.69
CA HIS A 200 -24.16 -48.69 19.56
C HIS A 200 -24.42 -50.20 19.41
N LYS A 201 -23.63 -50.91 18.58
CA LYS A 201 -23.74 -52.37 18.41
C LYS A 201 -23.40 -53.14 19.69
N GLU A 202 -22.38 -52.71 20.43
CA GLU A 202 -22.02 -53.34 21.71
C GLU A 202 -23.14 -53.22 22.74
N ILE A 203 -23.83 -52.08 22.81
CA ILE A 203 -25.01 -51.89 23.68
C ILE A 203 -26.17 -52.79 23.25
N GLU A 204 -26.37 -52.98 21.94
CA GLU A 204 -27.40 -53.89 21.44
C GLU A 204 -27.12 -55.34 21.89
N LEU A 205 -25.87 -55.80 21.77
CA LEU A 205 -25.44 -57.12 22.26
C LEU A 205 -25.56 -57.24 23.78
N GLU A 206 -25.20 -56.21 24.54
CA GLU A 206 -25.38 -56.19 25.99
C GLU A 206 -26.85 -56.37 26.38
N ASN A 207 -27.76 -55.66 25.70
CA ASN A 207 -29.20 -55.77 25.94
C ASN A 207 -29.74 -57.18 25.64
N GLU A 208 -29.22 -57.86 24.62
CA GLU A 208 -29.58 -59.26 24.33
C GLU A 208 -29.14 -60.21 25.46
N VAL A 209 -27.91 -60.03 25.96
CA VAL A 209 -27.37 -60.82 27.08
C VAL A 209 -28.18 -60.59 28.36
N VAL A 210 -28.50 -59.34 28.66
CA VAL A 210 -29.33 -58.93 29.80
C VAL A 210 -30.72 -59.58 29.70
N ALA A 211 -31.36 -59.52 28.52
CA ALA A 211 -32.67 -60.15 28.30
C ALA A 211 -32.63 -61.67 28.50
N SER A 212 -31.57 -62.32 28.02
CA SER A 212 -31.33 -63.75 28.24
C SER A 212 -31.14 -64.08 29.73
N LEU A 213 -30.40 -63.26 30.48
CA LEU A 213 -30.18 -63.42 31.91
C LEU A 213 -31.47 -63.25 32.73
N VAL A 214 -32.33 -62.29 32.36
CA VAL A 214 -33.67 -62.12 32.95
C VAL A 214 -34.49 -63.40 32.74
N SER A 215 -34.52 -63.94 31.51
CA SER A 215 -35.25 -65.17 31.20
C SER A 215 -34.74 -66.36 32.03
N LYS A 216 -33.43 -66.60 32.03
CA LYS A 216 -32.82 -67.72 32.79
C LYS A 216 -33.06 -67.57 34.29
N SER A 217 -32.98 -66.36 34.83
CA SER A 217 -33.28 -66.09 36.24
C SER A 217 -34.72 -66.42 36.60
N LYS A 218 -35.66 -66.17 35.68
CA LYS A 218 -37.08 -66.55 35.85
C LYS A 218 -37.27 -68.06 35.85
N ASP A 219 -36.60 -68.77 34.95
CA ASP A 219 -36.64 -70.24 34.89
C ASP A 219 -36.08 -70.86 36.18
N ILE A 220 -34.95 -70.34 36.69
CA ILE A 220 -34.37 -70.79 37.97
C ILE A 220 -35.36 -70.53 39.11
N ALA A 221 -35.97 -69.34 39.18
CA ALA A 221 -36.96 -69.04 40.22
C ALA A 221 -38.14 -70.03 40.22
N GLN A 222 -38.59 -70.47 39.04
CA GLN A 222 -39.62 -71.48 38.90
C GLN A 222 -39.16 -72.86 39.44
N VAL A 223 -37.94 -73.28 39.09
CA VAL A 223 -37.35 -74.54 39.61
C VAL A 223 -37.21 -74.50 41.13
N ILE A 224 -36.79 -73.36 41.69
CA ILE A 224 -36.65 -73.19 43.14
C ILE A 224 -37.99 -73.27 43.86
N ASN A 225 -39.07 -72.73 43.28
CA ASN A 225 -40.41 -72.90 43.85
C ASN A 225 -40.82 -74.39 43.86
N ILE A 226 -40.54 -75.14 42.80
CA ILE A 226 -40.80 -76.60 42.76
C ILE A 226 -40.01 -77.33 43.85
N ILE A 227 -38.74 -76.98 44.07
CA ILE A 227 -37.93 -77.58 45.14
C ILE A 227 -38.51 -77.25 46.52
N GLN A 228 -38.98 -76.02 46.76
CA GLN A 228 -39.66 -75.66 48.00
C GLN A 228 -40.94 -76.49 48.20
N GLU A 229 -41.73 -76.70 47.15
CA GLU A 229 -42.92 -77.55 47.18
C GLU A 229 -42.58 -79.01 47.50
N ILE A 230 -41.56 -79.59 46.85
CA ILE A 230 -41.10 -80.96 47.11
C ILE A 230 -40.57 -81.10 48.54
N ALA A 231 -39.77 -80.14 49.01
CA ALA A 231 -39.24 -80.14 50.38
C ALA A 231 -40.38 -80.05 51.41
N PHE A 232 -41.39 -79.22 51.15
CA PHE A 232 -42.58 -79.13 52.00
C PHE A 232 -43.38 -80.43 52.03
N GLN A 233 -43.65 -81.03 50.86
CA GLN A 233 -44.32 -82.32 50.76
C GLN A 233 -43.55 -83.44 51.47
N THR A 234 -42.23 -83.49 51.31
CA THR A 234 -41.35 -84.47 51.95
C THR A 234 -41.33 -84.30 53.47
N ASN A 235 -41.34 -83.05 53.96
CA ASN A 235 -41.47 -82.75 55.38
C ASN A 235 -42.80 -83.27 55.96
N ILE A 236 -43.93 -83.06 55.27
CA ILE A 236 -45.24 -83.61 55.69
C ILE A 236 -45.25 -85.15 55.64
N LEU A 237 -44.70 -85.75 54.58
CA LEU A 237 -44.63 -87.20 54.44
C LEU A 237 -43.81 -87.85 55.56
N SER A 238 -42.66 -87.25 55.89
CA SER A 238 -41.78 -87.70 56.97
C SER A 238 -42.42 -87.55 58.35
N LEU A 239 -43.23 -86.50 58.55
CA LEU A 239 -43.99 -86.32 59.78
C LEU A 239 -45.04 -87.42 59.95
N ASN A 240 -45.79 -87.74 58.88
CA ASN A 240 -46.75 -88.84 58.88
C ASN A 240 -46.06 -90.19 59.16
N ALA A 241 -44.90 -90.44 58.56
CA ALA A 241 -44.10 -91.64 58.82
C ALA A 241 -43.58 -91.73 60.27
N ALA A 242 -43.19 -90.60 60.87
CA ALA A 242 -42.77 -90.54 62.27
C ALA A 242 -43.93 -90.84 63.23
N VAL A 243 -45.15 -90.35 62.93
CA VAL A 243 -46.37 -90.65 63.69
C VAL A 243 -46.72 -92.14 63.61
N GLU A 244 -46.66 -92.74 62.42
CA GLU A 244 -46.94 -94.17 62.23
C GLU A 244 -45.87 -95.05 62.92
N ALA A 245 -44.60 -94.66 62.84
CA ALA A 245 -43.51 -95.34 63.53
C ALA A 245 -43.65 -95.29 65.07
N ALA A 246 -44.15 -94.17 65.62
CA ALA A 246 -44.47 -94.07 67.04
C ALA A 246 -45.65 -94.99 67.42
N THR A 247 -46.63 -95.15 66.52
CA THR A 247 -47.80 -96.02 66.70
C THR A 247 -47.40 -97.50 66.74
N ALA A 248 -46.36 -97.90 66.01
CA ALA A 248 -45.82 -99.27 65.99
C ALA A 248 -44.96 -99.65 67.20
N GLY A 249 -44.75 -98.76 68.18
CA GLY A 249 -44.05 -99.07 69.43
C GLY A 249 -42.58 -99.48 69.24
N GLU A 250 -42.14 -100.58 69.86
CA GLU A 250 -40.74 -101.05 69.77
C GLU A 250 -40.32 -101.45 68.35
N ALA A 251 -41.23 -102.01 67.54
CA ALA A 251 -40.95 -102.41 66.16
C ALA A 251 -40.73 -101.21 65.22
N GLY A 252 -41.22 -100.03 65.59
CA GLY A 252 -41.14 -98.78 64.82
C GLY A 252 -39.92 -97.91 65.12
N LYS A 253 -39.12 -98.21 66.15
CA LYS A 253 -37.97 -97.37 66.57
C LYS A 253 -37.00 -97.05 65.43
N GLY A 254 -36.64 -98.04 64.60
CA GLY A 254 -35.76 -97.84 63.44
C GLY A 254 -36.37 -96.92 62.38
N PHE A 255 -37.66 -97.09 62.10
CA PHE A 255 -38.40 -96.24 61.14
C PHE A 255 -38.58 -94.81 61.65
N SER A 256 -38.74 -94.61 62.96
CA SER A 256 -38.84 -93.27 63.55
C SER A 256 -37.55 -92.46 63.39
N VAL A 257 -36.38 -93.09 63.50
CA VAL A 257 -35.09 -92.43 63.28
C VAL A 257 -34.93 -92.02 61.82
N VAL A 258 -35.27 -92.90 60.87
CA VAL A 258 -35.24 -92.59 59.43
C VAL A 258 -36.21 -91.46 59.09
N ALA A 259 -37.44 -91.49 59.62
CA ALA A 259 -38.43 -90.45 59.39
C ALA A 259 -37.96 -89.07 59.92
N GLN A 260 -37.31 -89.03 61.09
CA GLN A 260 -36.74 -87.78 61.62
C GLN A 260 -35.57 -87.27 60.77
N GLU A 261 -34.73 -88.15 60.22
CA GLU A 261 -33.63 -87.76 59.34
C GLU A 261 -34.15 -87.22 58.00
N VAL A 262 -35.17 -87.86 57.41
CA VAL A 262 -35.85 -87.37 56.20
C VAL A 262 -36.48 -86.00 56.45
N ARG A 263 -37.08 -85.79 57.63
CA ARG A 263 -37.64 -84.49 58.03
C ARG A 263 -36.59 -83.39 58.12
N ASN A 264 -35.46 -83.70 58.75
CA ASN A 264 -34.32 -82.79 58.83
C ASN A 264 -33.78 -82.45 57.44
N LEU A 265 -33.66 -83.45 56.55
CA LEU A 265 -33.21 -83.26 55.17
C LEU A 265 -34.19 -82.38 54.37
N ALA A 266 -35.49 -82.59 54.54
CA ALA A 266 -36.53 -81.78 53.91
C ALA A 266 -36.47 -80.31 54.37
N THR A 267 -36.30 -80.06 55.67
CA THR A 267 -36.14 -78.71 56.23
C THR A 267 -34.88 -78.03 55.69
N ARG A 268 -33.75 -78.73 55.71
CA ARG A 268 -32.49 -78.23 55.12
C ARG A 268 -32.61 -77.92 53.63
N SER A 269 -33.38 -78.72 52.89
CA SER A 269 -33.64 -78.50 51.46
C SER A 269 -34.50 -77.25 51.23
N ALA A 270 -35.51 -77.01 52.07
CA ALA A 270 -36.34 -75.81 52.00
C ALA A 270 -35.53 -74.54 52.33
N ASP A 271 -34.66 -74.59 53.34
CA ASP A 271 -33.78 -73.50 53.71
C ASP A 271 -32.77 -73.18 52.61
N ALA A 272 -32.14 -74.21 52.01
CA ALA A 272 -31.25 -74.05 50.87
C ALA A 272 -31.97 -73.45 49.66
N ALA A 273 -33.17 -73.93 49.33
CA ALA A 273 -33.98 -73.39 48.25
C ALA A 273 -34.35 -71.91 48.50
N LYS A 274 -34.66 -71.53 49.74
CA LYS A 274 -34.89 -70.13 50.12
C LYS A 274 -33.66 -69.26 49.90
N GLN A 275 -32.47 -69.70 50.32
CA GLN A 275 -31.23 -68.97 50.11
C GLN A 275 -30.94 -68.76 48.61
N ILE A 276 -31.15 -69.79 47.78
CA ILE A 276 -30.98 -69.66 46.33
C ILE A 276 -32.00 -68.67 45.75
N LYS A 277 -33.26 -68.70 46.21
CA LYS A 277 -34.29 -67.73 45.80
C LYS A 277 -33.86 -66.29 46.08
N ASP A 278 -33.29 -66.04 47.26
CA ASP A 278 -32.79 -64.71 47.63
C ASP A 278 -31.65 -64.25 46.70
N VAL A 279 -30.73 -65.15 46.35
CA VAL A 279 -29.66 -64.87 45.36
C VAL A 279 -30.24 -64.58 43.97
N VAL A 280 -31.24 -65.35 43.52
CA VAL A 280 -31.89 -65.12 42.22
C VAL A 280 -32.60 -63.76 42.18
N ASN A 281 -33.27 -63.37 43.28
CA ASN A 281 -33.89 -62.05 43.38
C ASN A 281 -32.85 -60.92 43.31
N LEU A 282 -31.66 -61.11 43.91
CA LEU A 282 -30.56 -60.16 43.80
C LEU A 282 -30.08 -60.05 42.34
N ILE A 283 -29.86 -61.18 41.65
CA ILE A 283 -29.47 -61.19 40.24
C ILE A 283 -30.50 -60.46 39.38
N GLN A 284 -31.81 -60.68 39.60
CA GLN A 284 -32.87 -59.99 38.87
C GLN A 284 -32.82 -58.47 39.09
N ASN A 285 -32.61 -58.02 40.33
CA ASN A 285 -32.51 -56.59 40.66
C ASN A 285 -31.26 -55.95 40.03
N GLU A 286 -30.12 -56.64 40.06
CA GLU A 286 -28.89 -56.17 39.40
C GLU A 286 -29.07 -56.10 37.87
N THR A 287 -29.75 -57.08 37.28
CA THR A 287 -30.03 -57.10 35.84
C THR A 287 -30.94 -55.95 35.41
N GLU A 288 -31.94 -55.58 36.22
CA GLU A 288 -32.79 -54.41 35.96
C GLU A 288 -32.00 -53.09 36.00
N LYS A 289 -31.04 -52.97 36.93
CA LYS A 289 -30.13 -51.81 36.99
C LYS A 289 -29.24 -51.72 35.75
N ILE A 290 -28.71 -52.86 35.28
CA ILE A 290 -27.90 -52.90 34.05
C ILE A 290 -28.74 -52.46 32.85
N LYS A 291 -30.00 -52.91 32.76
CA LYS A 291 -30.92 -52.49 31.70
C LYS A 291 -31.16 -50.97 31.70
N GLN A 292 -31.48 -50.37 32.86
CA GLN A 292 -31.64 -48.91 32.97
C GLN A 292 -30.36 -48.15 32.60
N SER A 293 -29.20 -48.68 33.00
CA SER A 293 -27.91 -48.12 32.61
C SER A 293 -27.73 -48.18 31.08
N SER A 294 -28.03 -49.31 30.46
CA SER A 294 -27.93 -49.51 29.01
C SER A 294 -28.84 -48.55 28.23
N GLU A 295 -30.09 -48.35 28.68
CA GLU A 295 -31.01 -47.37 28.10
C GLU A 295 -30.45 -45.94 28.19
N THR A 296 -29.85 -45.58 29.33
CA THR A 296 -29.22 -44.28 29.54
C THR A 296 -28.03 -44.08 28.59
N VAL A 297 -27.14 -45.09 28.50
CA VAL A 297 -25.99 -45.04 27.59
C VAL A 297 -26.46 -44.92 26.14
N SER A 298 -27.45 -45.69 25.72
CA SER A 298 -28.03 -45.61 24.36
C SER A 298 -28.55 -44.20 24.04
N SER A 299 -29.21 -43.54 24.99
CA SER A 299 -29.65 -42.15 24.84
C SER A 299 -28.47 -41.19 24.64
N VAL A 300 -27.41 -41.33 25.43
CA VAL A 300 -26.20 -40.49 25.34
C VAL A 300 -25.50 -40.68 23.99
N VAL A 301 -25.45 -41.91 23.48
CA VAL A 301 -24.86 -42.25 22.18
C VAL A 301 -25.61 -41.59 21.04
N ASN A 302 -26.95 -41.66 21.06
CA ASN A 302 -27.79 -41.00 20.06
C ASN A 302 -27.62 -39.47 20.08
N GLU A 303 -27.55 -38.87 21.27
CA GLU A 303 -27.29 -37.43 21.40
C GLU A 303 -25.89 -37.07 20.87
N THR A 304 -24.89 -37.89 21.18
CA THR A 304 -23.51 -37.72 20.71
C THR A 304 -23.45 -37.77 19.18
N LYS A 305 -24.13 -38.72 18.55
CA LYS A 305 -24.25 -38.82 17.09
C LYS A 305 -24.84 -37.56 16.46
N SER A 306 -25.89 -37.00 17.07
CA SER A 306 -26.49 -35.73 16.63
C SER A 306 -25.49 -34.56 16.72
N ARG A 307 -24.78 -34.44 17.86
CA ARG A 307 -23.75 -33.41 18.06
C ARG A 307 -22.59 -33.54 17.07
N ILE A 308 -22.17 -34.76 16.75
CA ILE A 308 -21.15 -35.03 15.72
C ILE A 308 -21.63 -34.57 14.34
N GLY A 309 -22.90 -34.82 13.99
CA GLY A 309 -23.47 -34.33 12.73
C GLY A 309 -23.42 -32.80 12.60
N VAL A 310 -23.71 -32.07 13.68
CA VAL A 310 -23.58 -30.60 13.72
C VAL A 310 -22.11 -30.19 13.55
N LEU A 311 -21.19 -30.85 14.26
CA LEU A 311 -19.76 -30.57 14.18
C LEU A 311 -19.20 -30.82 12.76
N SER A 312 -19.63 -31.90 12.11
CA SER A 312 -19.27 -32.22 10.72
C SER A 312 -19.66 -31.09 9.77
N LYS A 313 -20.91 -30.61 9.87
CA LYS A 313 -21.40 -29.48 9.07
C LYS A 313 -20.61 -28.20 9.32
N LEU A 314 -20.23 -27.94 10.57
CA LEU A 314 -19.44 -26.77 10.94
C LEU A 314 -18.02 -26.85 10.37
N MET A 315 -17.37 -28.01 10.44
CA MET A 315 -16.04 -28.23 9.84
C MET A 315 -16.07 -28.10 8.32
N ASN A 316 -17.09 -28.64 7.65
CA ASN A 316 -17.24 -28.47 6.21
C ASN A 316 -17.45 -26.98 5.84
N THR A 317 -18.22 -26.25 6.64
CA THR A 317 -18.41 -24.80 6.47
C THR A 317 -17.10 -24.03 6.65
N PHE A 318 -16.29 -24.37 7.67
CA PHE A 318 -14.97 -23.78 7.86
C PHE A 318 -14.03 -24.08 6.69
N GLN A 319 -13.95 -25.32 6.25
CA GLN A 319 -13.15 -25.71 5.09
C GLN A 319 -13.54 -24.89 3.84
N LYS A 320 -14.84 -24.77 3.56
CA LYS A 320 -15.35 -24.01 2.42
C LYS A 320 -15.03 -22.52 2.54
N ASN A 321 -15.26 -21.91 3.70
CA ASN A 321 -14.99 -20.50 3.94
C ASN A 321 -13.49 -20.18 3.86
N SER A 322 -12.64 -21.04 4.42
CA SER A 322 -11.19 -20.89 4.35
C SER A 322 -10.67 -21.02 2.94
N ASN A 323 -11.16 -22.01 2.16
CA ASN A 323 -10.83 -22.11 0.74
C ASN A 323 -11.29 -20.89 -0.05
N ARG A 324 -12.48 -20.35 0.23
CA ARG A 324 -12.96 -19.09 -0.37
C ARG A 324 -12.05 -17.92 0.00
N GLY A 325 -11.62 -17.82 1.26
CA GLY A 325 -10.70 -16.81 1.74
C GLY A 325 -9.40 -16.76 0.94
N VAL A 326 -8.85 -17.91 0.55
CA VAL A 326 -7.66 -17.98 -0.31
C VAL A 326 -7.88 -17.25 -1.66
N TYR A 327 -9.03 -17.48 -2.30
CA TYR A 327 -9.36 -16.82 -3.57
C TYR A 327 -9.63 -15.32 -3.41
N GLU A 328 -10.29 -14.91 -2.33
CA GLU A 328 -10.55 -13.51 -2.02
C GLU A 328 -9.23 -12.76 -1.79
N VAL A 329 -8.32 -13.35 -1.00
CA VAL A 329 -6.97 -12.80 -0.76
C VAL A 329 -6.18 -12.67 -2.06
N GLU A 330 -6.19 -13.69 -2.92
CA GLU A 330 -5.53 -13.65 -4.22
C GLU A 330 -6.07 -12.51 -5.08
N SER A 331 -7.40 -12.35 -5.14
CA SER A 331 -8.04 -11.28 -5.90
C SER A 331 -7.67 -9.88 -5.39
N ILE A 332 -7.64 -9.69 -4.06
CA ILE A 332 -7.28 -8.40 -3.45
C ILE A 332 -5.79 -8.12 -3.68
N SER A 333 -4.92 -9.11 -3.50
CA SER A 333 -3.48 -8.99 -3.72
C SER A 333 -3.17 -8.56 -5.15
N ASN A 334 -3.83 -9.17 -6.14
CA ASN A 334 -3.72 -8.79 -7.54
C ASN A 334 -4.12 -7.32 -7.78
N ARG A 335 -5.23 -6.87 -7.17
CA ARG A 335 -5.70 -5.48 -7.29
C ARG A 335 -4.72 -4.49 -6.64
N ILE A 336 -4.18 -4.81 -5.46
CA ILE A 336 -3.19 -3.95 -4.79
C ILE A 336 -1.92 -3.86 -5.63
N PHE A 337 -1.41 -4.99 -6.12
CA PHE A 337 -0.20 -5.01 -6.95
C PHE A 337 -0.35 -4.16 -8.21
N ILE A 338 -1.47 -4.28 -8.91
CA ILE A 338 -1.76 -3.48 -10.11
C ILE A 338 -1.78 -1.98 -9.78
N ASN A 339 -2.43 -1.58 -8.68
CA ASN A 339 -2.44 -0.18 -8.25
C ASN A 339 -1.05 0.31 -7.81
N LEU A 340 -0.24 -0.55 -7.18
CA LEU A 340 1.15 -0.25 -6.87
C LEU A 340 1.97 -0.01 -8.14
N ALA A 341 1.79 -0.83 -9.18
CA ALA A 341 2.48 -0.62 -10.47
C ALA A 341 2.08 0.72 -11.11
N LYS A 342 0.81 1.11 -11.05
CA LYS A 342 0.36 2.44 -11.51
C LYS A 342 0.99 3.56 -10.69
N LEU A 343 1.02 3.42 -9.37
CA LEU A 343 1.63 4.39 -8.47
C LEU A 343 3.13 4.56 -8.72
N ASP A 344 3.86 3.47 -8.97
CA ASP A 344 5.28 3.49 -9.34
C ASP A 344 5.50 4.35 -10.60
N HIS A 345 4.61 4.27 -11.59
CA HIS A 345 4.68 5.08 -12.81
C HIS A 345 4.33 6.55 -12.54
N VAL A 346 3.37 6.84 -11.66
CA VAL A 346 3.07 8.22 -11.24
C VAL A 346 4.29 8.84 -10.55
N ILE A 347 4.93 8.11 -9.63
CA ILE A 347 6.15 8.57 -8.94
C ILE A 347 7.29 8.79 -9.95
N TYR A 348 7.47 7.85 -10.89
CA TYR A 348 8.51 7.94 -11.91
C TYR A 348 8.34 9.19 -12.81
N LYS A 349 7.12 9.45 -13.31
CA LYS A 349 6.80 10.66 -14.09
C LYS A 349 6.93 11.95 -13.26
N ASN A 350 6.46 11.94 -12.01
CA ASN A 350 6.60 13.09 -11.12
C ASN A 350 8.07 13.47 -10.89
N ASN A 351 8.95 12.48 -10.75
CA ASN A 351 10.38 12.71 -10.63
C ASN A 351 11.00 13.24 -11.95
N LEU A 352 10.52 12.77 -13.11
CA LEU A 352 10.92 13.29 -14.41
C LEU A 352 10.56 14.78 -14.54
N TYR A 353 9.35 15.16 -14.15
CA TYR A 353 8.91 16.56 -14.20
C TYR A 353 9.77 17.47 -13.31
N GLN A 354 10.10 17.01 -12.10
CA GLN A 354 11.01 17.75 -11.23
C GLN A 354 12.39 17.98 -11.87
N LEU A 355 12.93 16.96 -12.56
CA LEU A 355 14.18 17.08 -13.31
C LEU A 355 14.07 18.12 -14.44
N ILE A 356 13.00 18.06 -15.24
CA ILE A 356 12.81 18.95 -16.41
C ILE A 356 12.59 20.41 -16.00
N PHE A 357 11.91 20.65 -14.88
CA PHE A 357 11.70 22.00 -14.36
C PHE A 357 12.91 22.55 -13.58
N GLY A 358 14.01 21.80 -13.47
CA GLY A 358 15.26 22.24 -12.85
C GLY A 358 15.20 22.35 -11.32
N GLY A 359 14.26 21.68 -10.67
CA GLY A 359 14.19 21.58 -9.20
C GLY A 359 15.00 20.40 -8.66
N GLU A 360 15.08 20.28 -7.33
CA GLU A 360 15.57 19.04 -6.70
C GLU A 360 14.75 17.84 -7.18
N HIS A 361 15.41 16.78 -7.61
CA HIS A 361 14.75 15.60 -8.17
C HIS A 361 15.42 14.31 -7.69
N ASN A 362 14.63 13.23 -7.64
CA ASN A 362 15.12 11.86 -7.41
C ASN A 362 14.88 10.97 -8.65
N PHE A 363 14.84 11.57 -9.84
CA PHE A 363 14.70 10.81 -11.08
C PHE A 363 15.88 9.88 -11.26
N LYS A 364 15.59 8.58 -11.35
CA LYS A 364 16.56 7.52 -11.60
C LYS A 364 16.17 6.83 -12.90
N PRO A 365 16.90 7.05 -14.00
CA PRO A 365 16.65 6.35 -15.25
C PRO A 365 16.63 4.85 -15.01
N VAL A 366 15.56 4.19 -15.48
CA VAL A 366 15.41 2.74 -15.38
C VAL A 366 14.72 2.26 -16.64
N ASP A 367 15.18 1.13 -17.15
CA ASP A 367 14.55 0.46 -18.28
C ASP A 367 13.26 -0.26 -17.85
N HIS A 368 12.32 -0.40 -18.79
CA HIS A 368 11.03 -1.04 -18.56
C HIS A 368 11.16 -2.46 -17.98
N HIS A 369 12.16 -3.26 -18.35
CA HIS A 369 12.36 -4.60 -17.80
C HIS A 369 12.91 -4.60 -16.36
N ASN A 370 13.65 -3.56 -15.98
CA ASN A 370 14.34 -3.50 -14.68
C ASN A 370 13.51 -2.83 -13.57
N CYS A 371 12.36 -2.23 -13.91
CA CYS A 371 11.43 -1.70 -12.93
C CYS A 371 10.60 -2.82 -12.27
N ARG A 372 9.82 -2.48 -11.22
CA ARG A 372 8.98 -3.46 -10.52
C ARG A 372 7.98 -4.15 -11.45
N LEU A 373 7.31 -3.37 -12.32
CA LEU A 373 6.36 -3.91 -13.28
C LEU A 373 7.04 -4.79 -14.32
N GLY A 374 8.22 -4.41 -14.82
CA GLY A 374 9.00 -5.24 -15.75
C GLY A 374 9.41 -6.57 -15.18
N LYS A 375 9.97 -6.58 -13.96
CA LYS A 375 10.33 -7.83 -13.26
C LYS A 375 9.13 -8.74 -13.05
N TRP A 376 7.97 -8.16 -12.72
CA TRP A 376 6.72 -8.89 -12.62
C TRP A 376 6.27 -9.43 -13.98
N TYR A 377 6.44 -8.66 -15.05
CA TYR A 377 6.04 -9.00 -16.41
C TYR A 377 6.90 -10.11 -17.05
N ASP A 378 8.22 -10.06 -16.84
CA ASP A 378 9.17 -10.94 -17.51
C ASP A 378 9.35 -12.27 -16.78
N THR A 379 9.56 -12.21 -15.45
CA THR A 379 10.03 -13.36 -14.66
C THR A 379 9.23 -13.62 -13.39
N GLY A 380 8.35 -12.71 -12.98
CA GLY A 380 7.61 -12.80 -11.73
C GLY A 380 6.21 -13.41 -11.85
N LEU A 381 5.39 -13.14 -10.83
CA LEU A 381 3.99 -13.61 -10.76
C LEU A 381 3.15 -13.19 -11.97
N GLY A 382 3.45 -12.05 -12.59
CA GLY A 382 2.79 -11.61 -13.83
C GLY A 382 2.97 -12.63 -14.93
N ARG A 383 4.22 -13.06 -15.15
CA ARG A 383 4.54 -14.06 -16.17
C ARG A 383 3.86 -15.39 -15.86
N GLU A 384 3.93 -15.84 -14.61
CA GLU A 384 3.41 -17.15 -14.20
C GLU A 384 1.88 -17.22 -14.23
N GLN A 385 1.20 -16.16 -13.79
CA GLN A 385 -0.24 -16.21 -13.49
C GLN A 385 -1.11 -15.34 -14.40
N PHE A 386 -0.55 -14.35 -15.08
CA PHE A 386 -1.28 -13.40 -15.91
C PHE A 386 -0.93 -13.51 -17.40
N SER A 387 0.15 -14.19 -17.79
CA SER A 387 0.54 -14.32 -19.21
C SER A 387 -0.50 -14.99 -20.11
N ILE A 388 -1.46 -15.70 -19.51
CA ILE A 388 -2.58 -16.35 -20.19
C ILE A 388 -3.66 -15.37 -20.67
N VAL A 389 -3.74 -14.17 -20.10
CA VAL A 389 -4.83 -13.24 -20.43
C VAL A 389 -4.49 -12.42 -21.68
N PRO A 390 -5.45 -12.17 -22.59
CA PRO A 390 -5.19 -11.51 -23.88
C PRO A 390 -4.51 -10.14 -23.74
N SER A 391 -4.90 -9.36 -22.73
CA SER A 391 -4.41 -8.01 -22.54
C SER A 391 -2.95 -7.94 -22.06
N TYR A 392 -2.40 -9.05 -21.54
CA TYR A 392 -1.06 -9.11 -20.97
C TYR A 392 0.02 -8.65 -21.96
N LYS A 393 0.06 -9.26 -23.16
CA LYS A 393 1.07 -8.93 -24.18
C LYS A 393 0.95 -7.51 -24.73
N SER A 394 -0.22 -6.91 -24.60
CA SER A 394 -0.49 -5.57 -25.12
C SER A 394 0.10 -4.46 -24.23
N LEU A 395 0.34 -4.76 -22.95
CA LEU A 395 0.96 -3.85 -21.97
C LEU A 395 2.37 -3.40 -22.41
N GLU A 396 3.16 -4.36 -22.88
CA GLU A 396 4.60 -4.22 -23.12
C GLU A 396 4.96 -3.04 -24.03
N LYS A 397 4.23 -2.90 -25.14
CA LYS A 397 4.46 -1.83 -26.10
C LYS A 397 4.39 -0.45 -25.44
N TYR A 398 3.38 -0.22 -24.61
CA TYR A 398 3.17 1.08 -23.98
C TYR A 398 4.09 1.27 -22.79
N HIS A 399 4.40 0.19 -22.06
CA HIS A 399 5.36 0.21 -20.97
C HIS A 399 6.77 0.59 -21.45
N HIS A 400 7.22 0.01 -22.56
CA HIS A 400 8.45 0.42 -23.26
C HIS A 400 8.44 1.91 -23.60
N ILE A 401 7.37 2.43 -24.22
CA ILE A 401 7.30 3.85 -24.63
C ILE A 401 7.48 4.79 -23.43
N VAL A 402 6.83 4.50 -22.30
CA VAL A 402 6.97 5.34 -21.09
C VAL A 402 8.43 5.45 -20.66
N HIS A 403 9.11 4.32 -20.48
CA HIS A 403 10.50 4.33 -20.02
C HIS A 403 11.47 4.87 -21.07
N HIS A 404 11.29 4.48 -22.33
CA HIS A 404 12.15 4.91 -23.43
C HIS A 404 12.12 6.43 -23.61
N GLU A 405 10.93 7.01 -23.76
CA GLU A 405 10.77 8.45 -23.98
C GLU A 405 11.14 9.28 -22.74
N ALA A 406 10.83 8.79 -21.53
CA ALA A 406 11.24 9.45 -20.29
C ALA A 406 12.77 9.49 -20.12
N ASN A 407 13.44 8.36 -20.36
CA ASN A 407 14.90 8.28 -20.25
C ASN A 407 15.60 9.12 -21.33
N LEU A 408 15.08 9.15 -22.55
CA LEU A 408 15.58 10.02 -23.62
C LEU A 408 15.44 11.49 -23.24
N LEU A 409 14.25 11.90 -22.80
CA LEU A 409 13.98 13.28 -22.40
C LEU A 409 14.88 13.70 -21.23
N ALA A 410 15.05 12.83 -20.22
CA ALA A 410 15.96 13.09 -19.11
C ALA A 410 17.41 13.25 -19.58
N ASN A 411 17.89 12.41 -20.51
CA ASN A 411 19.25 12.50 -21.02
C ASN A 411 19.48 13.78 -21.85
N GLU A 412 18.52 14.14 -22.69
CA GLU A 412 18.63 15.32 -23.57
C GLU A 412 18.52 16.65 -22.79
N CYS A 413 17.76 16.67 -21.69
CA CYS A 413 17.39 17.90 -21.00
C CYS A 413 17.99 18.07 -19.58
N SER A 414 18.78 17.12 -19.06
CA SER A 414 19.37 17.18 -17.69
C SER A 414 20.64 18.03 -17.53
N GLY A 415 21.02 18.81 -18.55
CA GLY A 415 22.21 19.67 -18.49
C GLY A 415 21.98 21.00 -17.75
N SER A 416 23.03 21.52 -17.08
CA SER A 416 23.04 22.82 -16.37
C SER A 416 22.86 24.05 -17.27
N LYS A 417 22.81 23.86 -18.60
CA LYS A 417 22.31 24.82 -19.58
C LYS A 417 21.18 24.12 -20.33
N VAL A 418 19.93 24.48 -20.04
CA VAL A 418 18.75 23.98 -20.74
C VAL A 418 18.93 24.24 -22.24
N SER A 419 19.24 23.19 -23.01
CA SER A 419 19.41 23.22 -24.47
C SER A 419 18.25 22.53 -25.20
N CYS A 420 17.22 22.10 -24.46
CA CYS A 420 16.02 21.52 -25.05
C CYS A 420 15.05 22.63 -25.45
N SER A 421 14.51 22.53 -26.67
CA SER A 421 13.40 23.40 -27.08
C SER A 421 12.15 23.06 -26.25
N LYS A 422 11.35 24.08 -25.93
CA LYS A 422 10.06 23.89 -25.25
C LYS A 422 9.18 22.87 -26.00
N GLN A 423 9.16 22.94 -27.32
CA GLN A 423 8.37 22.05 -28.17
C GLN A 423 8.77 20.58 -28.03
N LEU A 424 10.08 20.28 -27.99
CA LEU A 424 10.57 18.93 -27.77
C LEU A 424 10.11 18.37 -26.41
N ILE A 425 10.17 19.20 -25.35
CA ILE A 425 9.72 18.80 -24.01
C ILE A 425 8.21 18.49 -24.04
N GLU A 426 7.40 19.37 -24.62
CA GLU A 426 5.94 19.19 -24.71
C GLU A 426 5.57 17.93 -25.50
N ASP A 427 6.17 17.72 -26.67
CA ASP A 427 5.91 16.55 -27.53
C ASP A 427 6.28 15.23 -26.80
N LYS A 428 7.43 15.19 -26.12
CA LYS A 428 7.90 13.99 -25.39
C LYS A 428 7.07 13.72 -24.15
N ILE A 429 6.71 14.75 -23.39
CA ILE A 429 5.83 14.61 -22.21
C ILE A 429 4.45 14.09 -22.64
N GLU A 430 3.89 14.60 -23.75
CA GLU A 430 2.62 14.12 -24.27
C GLU A 430 2.66 12.63 -24.63
N LEU A 431 3.75 12.16 -25.26
CA LEU A 431 3.95 10.75 -25.56
C LEU A 431 4.03 9.89 -24.29
N VAL A 432 4.80 10.33 -23.28
CA VAL A 432 4.94 9.63 -21.99
C VAL A 432 3.59 9.55 -21.28
N GLU A 433 2.82 10.63 -21.24
CA GLU A 433 1.51 10.66 -20.60
C GLU A 433 0.50 9.76 -21.30
N LYS A 434 0.39 9.85 -22.64
CA LYS A 434 -0.51 8.99 -23.43
C LYS A 434 -0.14 7.51 -23.29
N ALA A 435 1.15 7.17 -23.33
CA ALA A 435 1.59 5.80 -23.14
C ALA A 435 1.31 5.30 -21.71
N SER A 436 1.51 6.15 -20.70
CA SER A 436 1.19 5.83 -19.30
C SER A 436 -0.31 5.59 -19.09
N GLU A 437 -1.18 6.35 -19.75
CA GLU A 437 -2.62 6.11 -19.72
C GLU A 437 -2.97 4.73 -20.31
N GLN A 438 -2.35 4.37 -21.45
CA GLN A 438 -2.53 3.04 -22.02
C GLN A 438 -2.02 1.93 -21.11
N VAL A 439 -0.87 2.10 -20.46
CA VAL A 439 -0.38 1.18 -19.42
C VAL A 439 -1.45 0.96 -18.35
N PHE A 440 -2.08 2.04 -17.86
CA PHE A 440 -3.10 1.92 -16.81
C PHE A 440 -4.35 1.17 -17.28
N ILE A 441 -4.81 1.45 -18.51
CA ILE A 441 -5.94 0.75 -19.12
C ILE A 441 -5.65 -0.74 -19.29
N TYR A 442 -4.46 -1.11 -19.77
CA TYR A 442 -4.11 -2.52 -19.94
C TYR A 442 -3.92 -3.23 -18.60
N LEU A 443 -3.37 -2.58 -17.59
CA LEU A 443 -3.29 -3.12 -16.24
C LEU A 443 -4.68 -3.41 -15.65
N ASP A 444 -5.66 -2.53 -15.87
CA ASP A 444 -7.06 -2.77 -15.45
C ASP A 444 -7.69 -3.93 -16.21
N LYS A 445 -7.52 -3.98 -17.54
CA LYS A 445 -8.02 -5.10 -18.35
C LYS A 445 -7.42 -6.43 -17.92
N ILE A 446 -6.11 -6.48 -17.67
CA ILE A 446 -5.42 -7.67 -17.18
C ILE A 446 -6.00 -8.12 -15.83
N LEU A 447 -6.27 -7.16 -14.94
CA LEU A 447 -6.88 -7.44 -13.64
C LEU A 447 -8.29 -8.02 -13.79
N ASP A 448 -9.13 -7.41 -14.62
CA ASP A 448 -10.51 -7.85 -14.85
C ASP A 448 -10.54 -9.24 -15.49
N GLU A 449 -9.74 -9.46 -16.55
CA GLU A 449 -9.59 -10.76 -17.21
C GLU A 449 -9.11 -11.86 -16.24
N LYS A 450 -8.16 -11.53 -15.35
CA LYS A 450 -7.68 -12.48 -14.33
C LYS A 450 -8.74 -12.74 -13.26
N SER A 451 -9.46 -11.71 -12.80
CA SER A 451 -10.49 -11.84 -11.77
C SER A 451 -11.61 -12.76 -12.25
N ASP A 452 -12.03 -12.64 -13.50
CA ASP A 452 -13.01 -13.56 -14.12
C ASP A 452 -12.54 -15.02 -14.12
N LEU A 453 -11.25 -15.26 -14.36
CA LEU A 453 -10.68 -16.62 -14.32
C LEU A 453 -10.65 -17.18 -12.90
N ILE A 454 -10.23 -16.38 -11.92
CA ILE A 454 -10.21 -16.75 -10.49
C ILE A 454 -11.64 -17.09 -10.03
N MET A 455 -12.63 -16.27 -10.38
CA MET A 455 -14.02 -16.52 -9.98
C MET A 455 -14.58 -17.80 -10.59
N LYS A 456 -14.24 -18.11 -11.85
CA LYS A 456 -14.61 -19.39 -12.48
C LYS A 456 -13.93 -20.58 -11.80
N GLU A 457 -12.66 -20.46 -11.45
CA GLU A 457 -11.93 -21.52 -10.75
C GLU A 457 -12.49 -21.76 -9.34
N ALA A 458 -12.73 -20.68 -8.60
CA ALA A 458 -13.34 -20.71 -7.27
C ALA A 458 -14.74 -21.35 -7.33
N ALA A 459 -15.56 -20.97 -8.32
CA ALA A 459 -16.88 -21.57 -8.52
C ALA A 459 -16.78 -23.10 -8.73
N LYS A 460 -15.88 -23.54 -9.61
CA LYS A 460 -15.68 -24.96 -9.91
C LYS A 460 -15.21 -25.74 -8.68
N LYS A 461 -14.23 -25.22 -7.92
CA LYS A 461 -13.66 -25.91 -6.76
C LYS A 461 -14.56 -25.89 -5.53
N LEU A 462 -15.36 -24.83 -5.33
CA LEU A 462 -16.20 -24.66 -4.13
C LEU A 462 -17.63 -25.17 -4.29
N PHE A 463 -18.12 -25.36 -5.52
CA PHE A 463 -19.52 -25.72 -5.78
C PHE A 463 -19.70 -26.92 -6.73
N ASP A 464 -18.80 -27.15 -7.69
CA ASP A 464 -18.95 -28.30 -8.63
C ASP A 464 -18.31 -29.60 -8.11
N GLY A 465 -17.58 -29.57 -6.99
CA GLY A 465 -17.00 -30.75 -6.34
C GLY A 465 -18.01 -31.72 -5.72
N GLU A 466 -19.28 -31.34 -5.61
CA GLU A 466 -20.36 -32.21 -5.10
C GLU A 466 -21.02 -33.09 -6.18
N LYS A 467 -20.54 -33.04 -7.44
CA LYS A 467 -20.98 -33.96 -8.50
C LYS A 467 -19.92 -35.03 -8.80
N VAL A 468 -19.62 -35.88 -7.83
CA VAL A 468 -19.01 -37.19 -8.10
C VAL A 468 -19.74 -38.25 -7.28
N ASP A 469 -20.43 -39.12 -8.03
CA ASP A 469 -21.03 -40.42 -7.69
C ASP A 469 -22.19 -40.45 -6.66
N GLY A 470 -23.40 -40.32 -7.20
CA GLY A 470 -24.62 -40.96 -6.67
C GLY A 470 -24.98 -42.19 -7.49
#